data_AF-A0A7S2I1U1-F1
#
_entry.id   AF-A0A7S2I1U1-F1
#
_cell.length_a   1.000
_cell.length_b   1.000
_cell.length_c   1.000
_cell.angle_alpha   90.00
_cell.angle_beta   90.00
_cell.angle_gamma   90.00
#
_symmetry.space_group_name_H-M   'P 1'
#
loop_
_entity.id
_entity.type
_entity.pdbx_description
1 polymer ?
#
loop_
_entity_poly.entity_id
_entity_poly.type
_entity_poly.pdbx_seq_one_letter_code
_entity_poly.pdbx_strand_id
1 'polypeptide(L)'
;DIEEKEVSSRFRFVIDNMKDLNITQRNLDFFTTFYNYFTWILPVAVVAPEYFAGNVGMGVVTQSSSAFGHVLDDLSLIINKFENLSQFTAGNERLYQFTNAIKHADPDRDDKSPLMELSPPKDENNNDQAYNLCSRPVTTGKASSSSKMSIELVQHRHLSESSSTMSASPPNNNGSSVALSMQDVSLATPDNRRYLLTNLNLSLKYGENLLIVGPSGVGKSSLLRAIAGLWTSGSGRIERPHDQDVYFLPQKPYCALGSLRDQLLYPSATQLTSADYPDGHRLNNARRVLRRSLSDDALLEILDAVDLSDLSRRCVAGAIAHGGSSSSDDAENKSNKENNNAYVSSDPKLGLDVVMDWSNVLSLGEQQRLAFGRILVNRPRLIVMDESTSALDVESESRMFAMLEQMASEQRGDGSAPVTYVSVGHRPTLLKHHDTKLYLRGGKDYSIEKIDKSDQSVNIERTGIFG
;
A
#
# COMPACT_ATOMS: atom_id res chain seq x y z
N ASP A 1 -19.71 -19.36 -11.62
CA ASP A 1 -18.91 -20.48 -12.17
C ASP A 1 -17.39 -20.35 -11.95
N ILE A 2 -16.70 -19.33 -12.49
CA ILE A 2 -15.23 -19.21 -12.32
C ILE A 2 -14.85 -18.86 -10.88
N GLU A 3 -15.51 -17.86 -10.28
CA GLU A 3 -15.29 -17.47 -8.89
C GLU A 3 -15.62 -18.60 -7.91
N GLU A 4 -16.71 -19.33 -8.15
CA GLU A 4 -17.09 -20.50 -7.35
C GLU A 4 -16.04 -21.61 -7.41
N LYS A 5 -15.48 -21.89 -8.61
CA LYS A 5 -14.38 -22.84 -8.76
C LYS A 5 -13.13 -22.39 -8.02
N GLU A 6 -12.80 -21.09 -8.08
CA GLU A 6 -11.63 -20.55 -7.39
C GLU A 6 -11.79 -20.58 -5.87
N VAL A 7 -12.95 -20.14 -5.36
CA VAL A 7 -13.29 -20.21 -3.93
C VAL A 7 -13.29 -21.65 -3.45
N SER A 8 -13.90 -22.57 -4.19
CA SER A 8 -13.91 -24.00 -3.87
C SER A 8 -12.50 -24.59 -3.85
N SER A 9 -11.63 -24.19 -4.79
CA SER A 9 -10.23 -24.63 -4.83
C SER A 9 -9.43 -24.13 -3.62
N ARG A 10 -9.55 -22.84 -3.28
CA ARG A 10 -8.89 -22.26 -2.10
C ARG A 10 -9.42 -22.88 -0.81
N PHE A 11 -10.73 -23.10 -0.73
CA PHE A 11 -11.36 -23.75 0.43
C PHE A 11 -10.90 -25.20 0.59
N ARG A 12 -10.79 -25.97 -0.50
CA ARG A 12 -10.23 -27.34 -0.45
C ARG A 12 -8.82 -27.35 0.10
N PHE A 13 -7.96 -26.42 -0.32
CA PHE A 13 -6.60 -26.30 0.22
C PHE A 13 -6.59 -26.06 1.73
N VAL A 14 -7.49 -25.21 2.23
CA VAL A 14 -7.66 -24.98 3.68
C VAL A 14 -8.11 -26.25 4.40
N ILE A 15 -9.10 -26.97 3.84
CA ILE A 15 -9.63 -28.20 4.42
C ILE A 15 -8.56 -29.31 4.45
N ASP A 16 -7.79 -29.47 3.37
CA ASP A 16 -6.76 -30.50 3.30
C ASP A 16 -5.61 -30.18 4.27
N ASN A 17 -5.17 -28.93 4.35
CA ASN A 17 -4.20 -28.49 5.36
C ASN A 17 -4.74 -28.68 6.79
N MET A 18 -6.02 -28.42 7.03
CA MET A 18 -6.66 -28.65 8.33
C MET A 18 -6.74 -30.14 8.68
N LYS A 19 -6.97 -31.03 7.70
CA LYS A 19 -6.90 -32.48 7.90
C LYS A 19 -5.50 -32.92 8.31
N ASP A 20 -4.47 -32.44 7.62
CA ASP A 20 -3.08 -32.79 7.94
C ASP A 20 -2.68 -32.31 9.34
N LEU A 21 -3.11 -31.11 9.72
CA LEU A 21 -2.95 -30.58 11.08
C LEU A 21 -3.67 -31.47 12.09
N ASN A 22 -4.94 -31.81 11.86
CA ASN A 22 -5.73 -32.67 12.76
C ASN A 22 -5.12 -34.07 12.90
N ILE A 23 -4.57 -34.66 11.84
CA ILE A 23 -3.90 -35.96 11.91
C ILE A 23 -2.65 -35.86 12.79
N THR A 24 -1.88 -34.78 12.62
CA THR A 24 -0.67 -34.53 13.41
C THR A 24 -1.00 -34.29 14.88
N GLN A 25 -2.01 -33.46 15.17
CA GLN A 25 -2.51 -33.19 16.52
C GLN A 25 -3.03 -34.45 17.18
N ARG A 26 -3.84 -35.24 16.48
CA ARG A 26 -4.33 -36.53 16.97
C ARG A 26 -3.18 -37.48 17.33
N ASN A 27 -2.15 -37.56 16.50
CA ASN A 27 -0.99 -38.42 16.79
C ASN A 27 -0.19 -37.91 18.01
N LEU A 28 -0.06 -36.60 18.16
CA LEU A 28 0.54 -35.98 19.34
C LEU A 28 -0.30 -36.29 20.60
N ASP A 29 -1.61 -36.13 20.53
CA ASP A 29 -2.53 -36.41 21.64
C ASP A 29 -2.49 -37.88 22.04
N PHE A 30 -2.39 -38.80 21.09
CA PHE A 30 -2.19 -40.22 21.40
C PHE A 30 -0.86 -40.45 22.14
N PHE A 31 0.21 -39.78 21.73
CA PHE A 31 1.51 -39.89 22.38
C PHE A 31 1.50 -39.30 23.79
N THR A 32 0.96 -38.09 23.98
CA THR A 32 0.88 -37.43 25.29
C THR A 32 -0.04 -38.21 26.24
N THR A 33 -1.17 -38.71 25.75
CA THR A 33 -2.09 -39.55 26.53
C THR A 33 -1.43 -40.87 26.95
N PHE A 34 -0.75 -41.55 26.03
CA PHE A 34 0.00 -42.77 26.34
C PHE A 34 1.08 -42.52 27.40
N TYR A 35 1.84 -41.42 27.23
CA TYR A 35 2.86 -41.00 28.17
C TYR A 35 2.28 -40.79 29.58
N ASN A 36 1.15 -40.09 29.68
CA ASN A 36 0.46 -39.84 30.97
C ASN A 36 -0.06 -41.13 31.63
N TYR A 37 -0.56 -42.10 30.86
CA TYR A 37 -0.97 -43.40 31.41
C TYR A 37 0.22 -44.22 31.90
N PHE A 38 1.35 -44.17 31.19
CA PHE A 38 2.57 -44.86 31.59
C PHE A 38 3.06 -44.40 32.96
N THR A 39 2.91 -43.12 33.27
CA THR A 39 3.20 -42.50 34.57
C THR A 39 2.45 -43.16 35.73
N TRP A 40 1.22 -43.62 35.47
CA TRP A 40 0.39 -44.23 36.51
C TRP A 40 0.70 -45.71 36.72
N ILE A 41 1.13 -46.41 35.67
CA ILE A 41 1.36 -47.86 35.68
C ILE A 41 2.75 -48.22 36.21
N LEU A 42 3.78 -47.47 35.82
CA LEU A 42 5.17 -47.82 36.13
C LEU A 42 5.48 -47.89 37.64
N PRO A 43 5.07 -46.93 38.49
CA PRO A 43 5.36 -46.98 39.92
C PRO A 43 4.69 -48.18 40.60
N VAL A 44 3.44 -48.46 40.23
CA VAL A 44 2.67 -49.59 40.75
C VAL A 44 3.34 -50.91 40.33
N ALA A 45 3.80 -51.03 39.08
CA ALA A 45 4.47 -52.22 38.60
C ALA A 45 5.80 -52.50 39.33
N VAL A 46 6.54 -51.46 39.72
CA VAL A 46 7.81 -51.59 40.46
C VAL A 46 7.58 -51.94 41.93
N VAL A 47 6.56 -51.36 42.58
CA VAL A 47 6.29 -51.59 44.02
C VAL A 47 5.44 -52.84 44.27
N ALA A 48 4.68 -53.31 43.29
CA ALA A 48 3.78 -54.46 43.43
C ALA A 48 4.46 -55.76 43.92
N PRO A 49 5.63 -56.19 43.41
CA PRO A 49 6.30 -57.40 43.90
C PRO A 49 6.64 -57.33 45.39
N GLU A 50 7.09 -56.18 45.87
CA GLU A 50 7.44 -55.93 47.28
C GLU A 50 6.21 -55.90 48.19
N TYR A 51 5.08 -55.41 47.67
CA TYR A 51 3.79 -55.46 48.36
C TYR A 51 3.29 -56.91 48.53
N PHE A 52 3.34 -57.71 47.46
CA PHE A 52 2.93 -59.12 47.52
C PHE A 52 3.89 -60.00 48.34
N ALA A 53 5.16 -59.60 48.47
CA ALA A 53 6.13 -60.23 49.37
C ALA A 53 5.88 -59.90 50.86
N GLY A 54 5.02 -58.92 51.17
CA GLY A 54 4.71 -58.47 52.53
C GLY A 54 5.73 -57.50 53.12
N ASN A 55 6.68 -56.99 52.31
CA ASN A 55 7.75 -56.10 52.76
C ASN A 55 7.29 -54.64 52.92
N VAL A 56 6.22 -54.25 52.21
CA VAL A 56 5.66 -52.89 52.22
C VAL A 56 4.14 -52.91 52.31
N GLY A 57 3.58 -51.98 53.09
CA GLY A 57 2.13 -51.78 53.17
C GLY A 57 1.56 -50.98 52.01
N MET A 58 0.24 -51.03 51.82
CA MET A 58 -0.48 -50.34 50.74
C MET A 58 -0.23 -48.81 50.71
N GLY A 59 0.06 -48.20 51.86
CA GLY A 59 0.38 -46.76 51.95
C GLY A 59 1.68 -46.36 51.22
N VAL A 60 2.66 -47.26 51.12
CA VAL A 60 3.91 -46.97 50.39
C VAL A 60 3.66 -46.98 48.88
N VAL A 61 2.75 -47.83 48.40
CA VAL A 61 2.33 -47.89 46.99
C VAL A 61 1.70 -46.57 46.57
N THR A 62 0.75 -46.05 47.36
CA THR A 62 0.06 -44.79 47.04
C THR A 62 0.98 -43.57 47.13
N GLN A 63 1.88 -43.53 48.13
CA GLN A 63 2.89 -42.47 48.26
C GLN A 63 3.90 -42.49 47.11
N SER A 64 4.36 -43.68 46.71
CA SER A 64 5.31 -43.81 45.59
C SER A 64 4.70 -43.38 44.26
N SER A 65 3.45 -43.76 43.99
CA SER A 65 2.73 -43.32 42.78
C SER A 65 2.49 -41.81 42.78
N SER A 66 2.14 -41.20 43.91
CA SER A 66 1.94 -39.75 44.01
C SER A 66 3.25 -38.97 43.85
N ALA A 67 4.33 -39.40 44.50
CA ALA A 67 5.64 -38.76 44.37
C ALA A 67 6.20 -38.86 42.94
N PHE A 68 6.02 -40.02 42.29
CA PHE A 68 6.43 -40.21 40.90
C PHE A 68 5.60 -39.36 39.93
N GLY A 69 4.28 -39.27 40.14
CA GLY A 69 3.39 -38.41 39.36
C GLY A 69 3.83 -36.95 39.40
N HIS A 70 4.10 -36.40 40.59
CA HIS A 70 4.56 -35.01 40.73
C HIS A 70 5.88 -34.73 39.99
N VAL A 71 6.89 -35.60 40.16
CA VAL A 71 8.18 -35.42 39.48
C VAL A 71 8.02 -35.49 37.97
N LEU A 72 7.18 -36.38 37.45
CA LEU A 72 7.00 -36.53 36.02
C LEU A 72 6.15 -35.40 35.42
N ASP A 73 5.09 -34.96 36.10
CA ASP A 73 4.25 -33.85 35.63
C ASP A 73 5.08 -32.57 35.45
N ASP A 74 5.97 -32.28 36.41
CA ASP A 74 6.88 -31.14 36.33
C ASP A 74 7.86 -31.26 35.14
N LEU A 75 8.31 -32.48 34.82
CA LEU A 75 9.16 -32.76 33.65
C LEU A 75 8.39 -32.80 32.33
N SER A 76 7.06 -32.91 32.37
CA SER A 76 6.19 -33.07 31.20
C SER A 76 5.65 -31.75 30.66
N LEU A 77 6.09 -30.62 31.21
CA LEU A 77 5.66 -29.28 30.76
C LEU A 77 5.86 -29.09 29.25
N ILE A 78 6.99 -29.50 28.70
CA ILE A 78 7.30 -29.36 27.27
C ILE A 78 6.35 -30.22 26.41
N ILE A 79 6.05 -31.44 26.87
CA ILE A 79 5.18 -32.39 26.17
C ILE A 79 3.74 -31.85 26.17
N ASN A 80 3.27 -31.37 27.32
CA ASN A 80 1.91 -30.84 27.50
C ASN A 80 1.71 -29.46 26.85
N LYS A 81 2.78 -28.73 26.55
CA LYS A 81 2.73 -27.40 25.91
C LYS A 81 3.22 -27.42 24.46
N PHE A 82 3.44 -28.59 23.87
CA PHE A 82 3.98 -28.71 22.53
C PHE A 82 3.12 -28.00 21.47
N GLU A 83 1.79 -28.10 21.57
CA GLU A 83 0.86 -27.40 20.67
C GLU A 83 1.03 -25.87 20.75
N ASN A 84 0.98 -25.32 21.97
CA ASN A 84 1.13 -23.88 22.21
C ASN A 84 2.50 -23.37 21.75
N LEU A 85 3.57 -24.13 22.01
CA LEU A 85 4.93 -23.79 21.58
C LEU A 85 5.06 -23.79 20.06
N SER A 86 4.42 -24.75 19.39
CA SER A 86 4.39 -24.83 17.94
C SER A 86 3.63 -23.65 17.32
N GLN A 87 2.47 -23.30 17.87
CA GLN A 87 1.70 -22.13 17.44
C GLN A 87 2.48 -20.82 17.63
N PHE A 88 3.14 -20.67 18.78
CA PHE A 88 4.01 -19.52 19.06
C PHE A 88 5.17 -19.42 18.06
N THR A 89 5.84 -20.54 17.78
CA THR A 89 6.94 -20.60 16.81
C THR A 89 6.48 -20.23 15.41
N ALA A 90 5.32 -20.73 14.98
CA ALA A 90 4.74 -20.39 13.67
C ALA A 90 4.29 -18.92 13.59
N GLY A 91 3.84 -18.32 14.70
CA GLY A 91 3.58 -16.88 14.80
C GLY A 91 4.86 -16.06 14.64
N ASN A 92 5.91 -16.42 15.39
CA ASN A 92 7.20 -15.75 15.35
C ASN A 92 7.84 -15.82 13.95
N GLU A 93 7.81 -16.99 13.30
CA GLU A 93 8.34 -17.19 11.96
C GLU A 93 7.65 -16.28 10.93
N ARG A 94 6.32 -16.13 10.99
CA ARG A 94 5.59 -15.22 10.09
C ARG A 94 5.96 -13.75 10.32
N LEU A 95 6.08 -13.33 11.57
CA LEU A 95 6.51 -11.97 11.92
C LEU A 95 7.95 -11.71 11.47
N TYR A 96 8.84 -12.69 11.64
CA TYR A 96 10.22 -12.63 11.18
C TYR A 96 10.30 -12.51 9.66
N GLN A 97 9.58 -13.35 8.91
CA GLN A 97 9.51 -13.27 7.44
C GLN A 97 8.99 -11.92 6.97
N PHE A 98 7.92 -11.41 7.58
CA PHE A 98 7.37 -10.10 7.25
C PHE A 98 8.35 -8.95 7.53
N THR A 99 8.97 -8.95 8.72
CA THR A 99 9.95 -7.93 9.12
C THR A 99 11.17 -7.96 8.21
N ASN A 100 11.66 -9.14 7.84
CA ASN A 100 12.74 -9.29 6.89
C ASN A 100 12.37 -8.80 5.50
N ALA A 101 11.16 -9.11 5.02
CA ALA A 101 10.69 -8.62 3.73
C ALA A 101 10.65 -7.08 3.70
N ILE A 102 10.19 -6.42 4.78
CA ILE A 102 10.20 -4.96 4.91
C ILE A 102 11.65 -4.42 4.87
N LYS A 103 12.58 -5.01 5.63
CA LYS A 103 13.98 -4.57 5.67
C LYS A 103 14.68 -4.67 4.31
N HIS A 104 14.39 -5.71 3.53
CA HIS A 104 14.99 -5.91 2.21
C HIS A 104 14.29 -5.11 1.11
N ALA A 105 13.05 -4.66 1.34
CA ALA A 105 12.34 -3.81 0.39
C ALA A 105 12.93 -2.40 0.32
N ASP A 106 13.67 -1.95 1.34
CA ASP A 106 14.24 -0.60 1.39
C ASP A 106 15.63 -0.50 2.10
N PRO A 107 16.73 -1.04 1.50
CA PRO A 107 18.05 -1.05 2.16
C PRO A 107 18.86 0.26 2.07
N ASP A 108 18.67 1.08 1.02
CA ASP A 108 19.58 2.18 0.63
C ASP A 108 18.88 3.46 0.13
N ARG A 109 17.60 3.71 0.46
CA ARG A 109 16.88 4.88 -0.06
C ARG A 109 17.32 6.18 0.61
N ASP A 110 18.30 6.83 -0.01
CA ASP A 110 18.74 8.19 0.29
C ASP A 110 17.87 9.19 -0.50
N ASP A 111 17.35 10.25 0.17
CA ASP A 111 16.37 11.22 -0.38
C ASP A 111 16.82 12.03 -1.60
N LYS A 112 18.07 11.84 -2.02
CA LYS A 112 18.71 12.67 -3.05
C LYS A 112 18.98 11.92 -4.35
N SER A 113 18.75 10.61 -4.39
CA SER A 113 19.07 9.78 -5.56
C SER A 113 17.91 9.77 -6.57
N PRO A 114 18.17 9.98 -7.88
CA PRO A 114 17.14 9.85 -8.91
C PRO A 114 16.61 8.41 -8.89
N LEU A 115 15.30 8.30 -8.66
CA LEU A 115 14.65 7.16 -8.00
C LEU A 115 14.60 5.84 -8.79
N MET A 116 15.29 5.72 -9.93
CA MET A 116 15.21 4.49 -10.71
C MET A 116 16.39 4.25 -11.67
N GLU A 117 17.32 3.42 -11.22
CA GLU A 117 18.13 2.59 -12.11
C GLU A 117 17.50 1.20 -12.14
N LEU A 118 16.82 0.88 -13.23
CA LEU A 118 16.38 -0.49 -13.46
C LEU A 118 17.63 -1.31 -13.82
N SER A 119 17.88 -2.38 -13.08
CA SER A 119 19.08 -3.20 -13.25
C SER A 119 19.21 -3.68 -14.71
N PRO A 120 20.43 -3.78 -15.26
CA PRO A 120 20.63 -4.36 -16.58
C PRO A 120 20.03 -5.78 -16.62
N PRO A 121 19.56 -6.25 -17.80
CA PRO A 121 19.05 -7.61 -17.94
C PRO A 121 20.10 -8.58 -17.42
N LYS A 122 19.72 -9.42 -16.44
CA LYS A 122 20.59 -10.49 -15.96
C LYS A 122 20.86 -11.42 -17.15
N ASP A 123 22.10 -11.45 -17.62
CA ASP A 123 22.55 -12.45 -18.59
C ASP A 123 22.18 -13.84 -18.06
N GLU A 124 21.48 -14.64 -18.88
CA GLU A 124 20.99 -15.99 -18.56
C GLU A 124 22.10 -17.03 -18.31
N ASN A 125 23.35 -16.62 -18.09
CA ASN A 125 24.50 -17.51 -17.94
C ASN A 125 25.10 -17.57 -16.53
N ASN A 126 24.44 -17.03 -15.51
CA ASN A 126 24.82 -17.28 -14.13
C ASN A 126 23.68 -17.99 -13.38
N ASN A 127 23.54 -19.28 -13.66
CA ASN A 127 22.79 -20.21 -12.82
C ASN A 127 23.52 -20.35 -11.49
N ASP A 128 23.25 -19.44 -10.56
CA ASP A 128 23.21 -19.68 -9.12
C ASP A 128 22.76 -18.38 -8.42
N GLN A 129 21.76 -18.48 -7.54
CA GLN A 129 21.20 -17.43 -6.66
C GLN A 129 19.98 -16.62 -7.13
N ALA A 130 19.04 -17.24 -7.82
CA ALA A 130 17.63 -16.85 -7.70
C ALA A 130 16.78 -18.12 -7.64
N TYR A 131 15.74 -18.13 -6.80
CA TYR A 131 14.82 -19.24 -6.54
C TYR A 131 15.31 -20.32 -5.57
N ASN A 132 15.40 -19.98 -4.28
CA ASN A 132 15.20 -20.94 -3.18
C ASN A 132 14.70 -20.20 -1.93
N LEU A 133 13.45 -19.75 -1.93
CA LEU A 133 12.78 -19.26 -0.72
C LEU A 133 11.34 -19.76 -0.56
N CYS A 134 10.93 -20.75 -1.35
CA CYS A 134 9.73 -21.51 -1.08
C CYS A 134 9.96 -22.94 -1.54
N SER A 135 9.68 -23.91 -0.65
CA SER A 135 9.80 -25.37 -0.83
C SER A 135 11.15 -26.00 -0.44
N ARG A 136 11.30 -26.40 0.83
CA ARG A 136 11.98 -27.67 1.13
C ARG A 136 11.05 -28.53 1.99
N PRO A 137 10.79 -29.80 1.62
CA PRO A 137 10.11 -30.73 2.50
C PRO A 137 11.04 -31.08 3.67
N VAL A 138 10.45 -31.18 4.85
CA VAL A 138 11.12 -31.65 6.07
C VAL A 138 11.42 -33.14 5.90
N THR A 139 12.69 -33.49 5.66
CA THR A 139 13.18 -34.86 5.83
C THR A 139 13.97 -34.97 7.13
N THR A 140 13.50 -35.89 7.97
CA THR A 140 14.09 -36.36 9.22
C THR A 140 15.48 -36.98 9.01
N GLY A 141 16.47 -36.64 9.85
CA GLY A 141 17.73 -37.40 9.90
C GLY A 141 18.88 -36.79 10.70
N LYS A 142 19.01 -37.22 11.96
CA LYS A 142 20.23 -37.50 12.78
C LYS A 142 21.35 -36.45 12.94
N ALA A 143 21.76 -36.34 14.21
CA ALA A 143 22.83 -35.52 14.77
C ALA A 143 24.25 -35.79 14.23
N SER A 144 25.11 -34.76 14.22
CA SER A 144 26.45 -34.80 14.85
C SER A 144 27.20 -33.45 14.78
N SER A 145 27.92 -33.19 15.88
CA SER A 145 29.13 -32.38 16.09
C SER A 145 29.15 -30.87 15.76
N SER A 146 29.06 -30.09 16.85
CA SER A 146 30.09 -29.15 17.30
C SER A 146 30.86 -28.36 16.23
N SER A 147 30.53 -27.08 16.09
CA SER A 147 31.50 -26.03 15.73
C SER A 147 31.09 -24.73 16.41
N LYS A 148 31.94 -24.29 17.35
CA LYS A 148 31.83 -23.04 18.11
C LYS A 148 31.75 -21.85 17.15
N MET A 149 30.74 -21.01 17.29
CA MET A 149 30.68 -19.71 16.63
C MET A 149 31.02 -18.64 17.67
N SER A 150 32.23 -18.10 17.56
CA SER A 150 32.70 -16.92 18.28
C SER A 150 31.97 -15.68 17.76
N ILE A 151 31.24 -15.00 18.65
CA ILE A 151 30.63 -13.69 18.41
C ILE A 151 31.74 -12.65 18.53
N GLU A 152 32.13 -12.06 17.41
CA GLU A 152 33.02 -10.90 17.40
C GLU A 152 32.16 -9.64 17.54
N LEU A 153 32.14 -9.07 18.76
CA LEU A 153 31.56 -7.77 19.04
C LEU A 153 32.41 -6.68 18.35
N VAL A 154 31.90 -6.10 17.26
CA VAL A 154 32.48 -4.87 16.72
C VAL A 154 31.97 -3.69 17.55
N GLN A 155 32.87 -3.15 18.37
CA GLN A 155 32.69 -1.94 19.18
C GLN A 155 32.26 -0.74 18.35
N HIS A 156 31.20 -0.05 18.81
CA HIS A 156 30.85 1.29 18.37
C HIS A 156 32.01 2.25 18.62
N ARG A 157 32.58 2.79 17.54
CA ARG A 157 33.53 3.90 17.61
C ARG A 157 32.75 5.21 17.56
N HIS A 158 32.68 5.89 18.71
CA HIS A 158 32.37 7.31 18.82
C HIS A 158 33.26 8.12 17.88
N LEU A 159 32.66 8.90 16.97
CA LEU A 159 33.32 10.02 16.30
C LEU A 159 32.36 11.21 16.25
N SER A 160 32.59 12.10 17.21
CA SER A 160 32.41 13.56 17.18
C SER A 160 31.32 14.14 16.29
N GLU A 161 30.28 14.67 16.95
CA GLU A 161 29.54 15.84 16.49
C GLU A 161 30.53 16.98 16.20
N SER A 162 30.69 17.30 14.92
CA SER A 162 31.19 18.61 14.51
C SER A 162 30.01 19.38 13.97
N SER A 163 29.57 20.35 14.76
CA SER A 163 28.64 21.40 14.37
C SER A 163 29.21 22.15 13.18
N SER A 164 28.74 21.83 11.97
CA SER A 164 28.93 22.68 10.80
C SER A 164 27.58 23.32 10.48
N THR A 165 27.42 24.56 10.97
CA THR A 165 26.54 25.55 10.34
C THR A 165 26.95 25.70 8.88
N MET A 166 26.33 24.95 7.98
CA MET A 166 26.53 25.10 6.54
C MET A 166 25.17 25.39 5.90
N SER A 167 25.00 26.69 5.65
CA SER A 167 24.23 27.28 4.56
C SER A 167 23.74 26.24 3.55
N ALA A 168 22.41 26.14 3.41
CA ALA A 168 21.79 25.45 2.30
C ALA A 168 22.20 26.16 1.01
N SER A 169 23.23 25.65 0.34
CA SER A 169 23.54 26.05 -1.03
C SER A 169 22.33 25.73 -1.91
N PRO A 170 21.88 26.67 -2.76
CA PRO A 170 20.79 26.40 -3.70
C PRO A 170 21.20 25.29 -4.67
N PRO A 171 20.24 24.48 -5.16
CA PRO A 171 20.55 23.48 -6.17
C PRO A 171 21.15 24.17 -7.40
N ASN A 172 22.29 23.65 -7.84
CA ASN A 172 23.07 24.14 -8.96
C ASN A 172 22.18 24.31 -10.20
N ASN A 173 22.06 25.54 -10.67
CA ASN A 173 21.46 25.90 -11.96
C ASN A 173 22.34 25.34 -13.10
N ASN A 174 21.99 24.15 -13.59
CA ASN A 174 22.23 23.76 -14.97
C ASN A 174 20.86 23.46 -15.58
N GLY A 175 20.39 24.35 -16.47
CA GLY A 175 19.03 24.37 -16.99
C GLY A 175 18.63 23.20 -17.89
N SER A 176 18.42 22.01 -17.32
CA SER A 176 17.53 21.02 -17.95
C SER A 176 16.11 21.23 -17.43
N SER A 177 15.31 21.94 -18.23
CA SER A 177 13.88 22.19 -18.02
C SER A 177 13.04 20.92 -18.25
N VAL A 178 13.48 19.76 -17.74
CA VAL A 178 12.91 18.44 -18.04
C VAL A 178 12.06 17.99 -16.86
N ALA A 179 10.78 17.75 -17.13
CA ALA A 179 9.83 17.22 -16.15
C ALA A 179 9.89 15.68 -16.08
N LEU A 180 10.16 15.01 -17.19
CA LEU A 180 10.27 13.54 -17.26
C LEU A 180 11.27 13.16 -18.35
N SER A 181 12.26 12.33 -18.02
CA SER A 181 13.17 11.72 -18.98
C SER A 181 13.13 10.21 -18.83
N MET A 182 12.99 9.50 -19.94
CA MET A 182 13.05 8.04 -20.02
C MET A 182 14.14 7.68 -21.01
N GLN A 183 15.13 6.90 -20.55
CA GLN A 183 16.29 6.45 -21.32
C GLN A 183 16.32 4.92 -21.33
N ASP A 184 16.15 4.34 -22.52
CA ASP A 184 16.16 2.89 -22.77
C ASP A 184 15.26 2.07 -21.84
N VAL A 185 14.09 2.61 -21.50
CA VAL A 185 13.18 1.97 -20.53
C VAL A 185 12.52 0.75 -21.14
N SER A 186 12.74 -0.40 -20.51
CA SER A 186 12.10 -1.68 -20.82
C SER A 186 11.38 -2.20 -19.59
N LEU A 187 10.06 -2.35 -19.66
CA LEU A 187 9.24 -2.77 -18.52
C LEU A 187 8.89 -4.25 -18.62
N ALA A 188 9.14 -4.98 -17.54
CA ALA A 188 8.77 -6.38 -17.40
C ALA A 188 7.59 -6.52 -16.41
N THR A 189 6.85 -7.63 -16.53
CA THR A 189 5.90 -8.07 -15.50
C THR A 189 6.62 -8.25 -14.15
N PRO A 190 5.93 -8.16 -12.99
CA PRO A 190 6.60 -8.24 -11.68
C PRO A 190 7.35 -9.55 -11.45
N ASP A 191 6.92 -10.63 -12.11
CA ASP A 191 7.56 -11.95 -12.13
C ASP A 191 8.71 -12.06 -13.15
N ASN A 192 9.06 -10.98 -13.84
CA ASN A 192 10.05 -10.88 -14.93
C ASN A 192 9.84 -11.88 -16.08
N ARG A 193 8.63 -12.44 -16.25
CA ARG A 193 8.37 -13.44 -17.30
C ARG A 193 8.10 -12.85 -18.67
N ARG A 194 7.62 -11.60 -18.74
CA ARG A 194 7.19 -10.97 -19.99
C ARG A 194 7.54 -9.49 -20.01
N TYR A 195 8.18 -9.04 -21.08
CA TYR A 195 8.32 -7.61 -21.38
C TYR A 195 7.00 -7.05 -21.92
N LEU A 196 6.54 -5.95 -21.33
CA LEU A 196 5.38 -5.17 -21.76
C LEU A 196 5.79 -4.14 -22.81
N LEU A 197 6.95 -3.51 -22.59
CA LEU A 197 7.54 -2.42 -23.36
C LEU A 197 9.05 -2.62 -23.40
N THR A 198 9.69 -2.23 -24.49
CA THR A 198 11.15 -2.29 -24.63
C THR A 198 11.70 -1.03 -25.31
N ASN A 199 12.84 -0.54 -24.83
CA ASN A 199 13.62 0.57 -25.39
C ASN A 199 12.81 1.87 -25.62
N LEU A 200 11.98 2.26 -24.65
CA LEU A 200 11.28 3.54 -24.70
C LEU A 200 12.21 4.69 -24.34
N ASN A 201 12.32 5.64 -25.27
CA ASN A 201 13.03 6.90 -25.08
C ASN A 201 12.04 8.06 -25.22
N LEU A 202 11.92 8.89 -24.18
CA LEU A 202 11.00 10.03 -24.17
C LEU A 202 11.54 11.13 -23.26
N SER A 203 11.37 12.39 -23.65
CA SER A 203 11.67 13.54 -22.81
C SER A 203 10.51 14.53 -22.87
N LEU A 204 10.05 14.99 -21.72
CA LEU A 204 9.03 16.03 -21.56
C LEU A 204 9.59 17.20 -20.78
N LYS A 205 9.29 18.42 -21.22
CA LYS A 205 9.61 19.63 -20.46
C LYS A 205 8.51 19.99 -19.47
N TYR A 206 8.84 20.80 -18.48
CA TYR A 206 7.81 21.37 -17.60
C TYR A 206 6.82 22.21 -18.42
N GLY A 207 5.52 21.99 -18.18
CA GLY A 207 4.41 22.58 -18.94
C GLY A 207 3.99 21.80 -20.19
N GLU A 208 4.79 20.84 -20.68
CA GLU A 208 4.39 19.94 -21.77
C GLU A 208 3.63 18.74 -21.21
N ASN A 209 2.50 18.38 -21.82
CA ASN A 209 1.61 17.33 -21.34
C ASN A 209 1.58 16.12 -22.29
N LEU A 210 1.58 14.91 -21.72
CA LEU A 210 1.64 13.64 -22.45
C LEU A 210 0.35 12.82 -22.32
N LEU A 211 -0.20 12.41 -23.45
CA LEU A 211 -1.27 11.41 -23.53
C LEU A 211 -0.70 10.05 -23.93
N ILE A 212 -0.96 9.01 -23.14
CA ILE A 212 -0.60 7.63 -23.45
C ILE A 212 -1.85 6.88 -23.91
N VAL A 213 -1.79 6.36 -25.13
CA VAL A 213 -2.89 5.64 -25.80
C VAL A 213 -2.41 4.25 -26.24
N GLY A 214 -3.30 3.27 -26.27
CA GLY A 214 -2.99 1.93 -26.77
C GLY A 214 -4.04 0.90 -26.34
N PRO A 215 -3.98 -0.32 -26.89
CA PRO A 215 -4.90 -1.41 -26.54
C PRO A 215 -4.93 -1.72 -25.04
N SER A 216 -6.00 -2.38 -24.59
CA SER A 216 -6.05 -2.88 -23.20
C SER A 216 -4.98 -3.94 -22.97
N GLY A 217 -4.37 -3.95 -21.78
CA GLY A 217 -3.34 -4.94 -21.41
C GLY A 217 -1.95 -4.74 -22.01
N VAL A 218 -1.70 -3.67 -22.77
CA VAL A 218 -0.36 -3.39 -23.38
C VAL A 218 0.69 -2.90 -22.36
N GLY A 219 0.26 -2.49 -21.17
CA GLY A 219 1.16 -1.99 -20.11
C GLY A 219 1.10 -0.49 -19.84
N LYS A 220 0.06 0.23 -20.29
CA LYS A 220 -0.12 1.68 -20.03
C LYS A 220 -0.05 2.03 -18.54
N SER A 221 -0.87 1.38 -17.72
CA SER A 221 -0.88 1.58 -16.26
C SER A 221 0.42 1.12 -15.61
N SER A 222 1.10 0.11 -16.14
CA SER A 222 2.43 -0.31 -15.66
C SER A 222 3.49 0.76 -15.94
N LEU A 223 3.45 1.40 -17.11
CA LEU A 223 4.30 2.54 -17.43
C LEU A 223 4.03 3.73 -16.52
N LEU A 224 2.76 4.05 -16.24
CA LEU A 224 2.43 5.09 -15.27
C LEU A 224 2.92 4.76 -13.85
N ARG A 225 2.81 3.51 -13.42
CA ARG A 225 3.36 3.07 -12.12
C ARG A 225 4.89 3.17 -12.10
N ALA A 226 5.58 2.85 -13.19
CA ALA A 226 7.02 3.05 -13.31
C ALA A 226 7.40 4.53 -13.22
N ILE A 227 6.67 5.40 -13.95
CA ILE A 227 6.82 6.87 -13.84
C ILE A 227 6.57 7.32 -12.39
N ALA A 228 5.58 6.78 -11.69
CA ALA A 228 5.32 7.12 -10.28
C ALA A 228 6.34 6.52 -9.28
N GLY A 229 7.29 5.68 -9.71
CA GLY A 229 8.22 4.96 -8.83
C GLY A 229 7.60 3.78 -8.06
N LEU A 230 6.43 3.30 -8.49
CA LEU A 230 5.68 2.19 -7.87
C LEU A 230 5.94 0.83 -8.54
N TRP A 231 6.73 0.79 -9.61
CA TRP A 231 7.00 -0.43 -10.37
C TRP A 231 8.48 -0.54 -10.62
N THR A 232 9.13 -1.63 -10.21
CA THR A 232 10.61 -1.78 -10.23
C THR A 232 11.14 -2.87 -11.15
N SER A 233 10.27 -3.60 -11.86
CA SER A 233 10.68 -4.68 -12.77
C SER A 233 10.94 -4.18 -14.19
N GLY A 234 12.18 -4.31 -14.67
CA GLY A 234 12.60 -3.83 -16.00
C GLY A 234 14.10 -3.51 -16.10
N SER A 235 14.49 -2.77 -17.15
CA SER A 235 15.81 -2.15 -17.37
C SER A 235 15.66 -0.71 -17.90
N GLY A 236 16.70 0.13 -17.78
CA GLY A 236 16.69 1.53 -18.21
C GLY A 236 16.62 2.56 -17.07
N ARG A 237 16.39 3.83 -17.41
CA ARG A 237 16.45 4.95 -16.45
C ARG A 237 15.28 5.91 -16.62
N ILE A 238 14.61 6.22 -15.51
CA ILE A 238 13.52 7.21 -15.46
C ILE A 238 13.94 8.35 -14.52
N GLU A 239 14.15 9.54 -15.09
CA GLU A 239 14.35 10.77 -14.32
C GLU A 239 13.05 11.55 -14.23
N ARG A 240 12.70 12.01 -13.04
CA ARG A 240 11.50 12.79 -12.74
C ARG A 240 11.73 13.65 -11.49
N PRO A 241 10.78 14.54 -11.10
CA PRO A 241 10.90 15.31 -9.88
C PRO A 241 10.88 14.39 -8.65
N HIS A 242 11.32 14.94 -7.51
CA HIS A 242 11.31 14.24 -6.23
C HIS A 242 9.89 13.78 -5.85
N ASP A 243 9.75 12.68 -5.10
CA ASP A 243 8.45 12.04 -4.79
C ASP A 243 7.40 12.98 -4.20
N GLN A 244 7.84 13.97 -3.42
CA GLN A 244 6.96 14.98 -2.83
C GLN A 244 6.28 15.89 -3.87
N ASP A 245 6.87 16.02 -5.06
CA ASP A 245 6.40 16.85 -6.17
C ASP A 245 5.62 16.03 -7.21
N VAL A 246 5.47 14.72 -7.01
CA VAL A 246 4.77 13.81 -7.91
C VAL A 246 3.44 13.39 -7.29
N TYR A 247 2.36 13.45 -8.06
CA TYR A 247 1.03 13.08 -7.60
C TYR A 247 0.38 12.08 -8.54
N PHE A 248 0.00 10.92 -8.00
CA PHE A 248 -0.58 9.81 -8.76
C PHE A 248 -2.09 9.71 -8.54
N LEU A 249 -2.86 9.76 -9.62
CA LEU A 249 -4.31 9.54 -9.65
C LEU A 249 -4.61 8.17 -10.26
N PRO A 250 -4.99 7.17 -9.46
CA PRO A 250 -5.45 5.90 -9.99
C PRO A 250 -6.84 6.00 -10.63
N GLN A 251 -7.20 5.01 -11.44
CA GLN A 251 -8.52 4.89 -12.08
C GLN A 251 -9.68 4.92 -11.07
N LYS A 252 -9.50 4.20 -9.95
CA LYS A 252 -10.39 4.24 -8.79
C LYS A 252 -9.68 4.97 -7.65
N PRO A 253 -10.04 6.23 -7.36
CA PRO A 253 -9.43 6.98 -6.28
C PRO A 253 -9.59 6.30 -4.92
N TYR A 254 -8.53 6.37 -4.11
CA TYR A 254 -8.61 5.95 -2.71
C TYR A 254 -9.44 6.96 -1.91
N CYS A 255 -10.44 6.48 -1.17
CA CYS A 255 -11.17 7.27 -0.18
C CYS A 255 -10.55 6.99 1.19
N ALA A 256 -10.01 8.03 1.84
CA ALA A 256 -9.44 7.89 3.17
C ALA A 256 -10.54 7.61 4.20
N LEU A 257 -10.18 7.05 5.35
CA LEU A 257 -11.09 7.01 6.49
C LEU A 257 -11.11 8.39 7.14
N GLY A 258 -12.29 8.87 7.56
CA GLY A 258 -12.43 10.15 8.26
C GLY A 258 -13.44 11.09 7.61
N SER A 259 -13.22 12.39 7.80
CA SER A 259 -14.14 13.45 7.38
C SER A 259 -14.02 13.79 5.89
N LEU A 260 -14.93 14.62 5.37
CA LEU A 260 -14.84 15.17 4.01
C LEU A 260 -13.59 16.06 3.87
N ARG A 261 -13.23 16.78 4.93
CA ARG A 261 -11.99 17.53 5.04
C ARG A 261 -10.77 16.62 4.87
N ASP A 262 -10.75 15.47 5.56
CA ASP A 262 -9.66 14.49 5.42
C ASP A 262 -9.56 13.95 3.99
N GLN A 263 -10.69 13.82 3.28
CA GLN A 263 -10.66 13.45 1.86
C GLN A 263 -9.95 14.49 0.99
N LEU A 264 -10.22 15.78 1.19
CA LEU A 264 -9.62 16.85 0.39
C LEU A 264 -8.15 17.06 0.74
N LEU A 265 -7.82 16.95 2.02
CA LEU A 265 -6.46 17.13 2.51
C LEU A 265 -5.56 15.93 2.23
N TYR A 266 -6.11 14.75 1.92
CA TYR A 266 -5.31 13.58 1.53
C TYR A 266 -4.36 13.90 0.35
N PRO A 267 -3.08 13.49 0.41
CA PRO A 267 -2.42 12.68 1.45
C PRO A 267 -1.73 13.51 2.55
N SER A 268 -1.93 14.83 2.55
CA SER A 268 -1.42 15.78 3.53
C SER A 268 -2.31 15.78 4.80
N ALA A 269 -2.30 14.65 5.51
CA ALA A 269 -3.06 14.49 6.76
C ALA A 269 -2.40 15.25 7.93
N THR A 270 -3.14 15.35 9.04
CA THR A 270 -2.73 15.95 10.32
C THR A 270 -1.31 15.53 10.72
N GLN A 271 -0.54 16.48 11.26
CA GLN A 271 0.82 16.28 11.74
C GLN A 271 0.89 15.04 12.63
N LEU A 272 1.44 13.94 12.10
CA LEU A 272 1.84 12.82 12.92
C LEU A 272 2.97 13.32 13.82
N THR A 273 2.71 13.39 15.12
CA THR A 273 3.71 13.80 16.09
C THR A 273 4.63 12.64 16.40
N SER A 274 5.84 12.91 16.88
CA SER A 274 6.71 11.86 17.41
C SER A 274 6.09 11.10 18.59
N ALA A 275 5.07 11.66 19.24
CA ALA A 275 4.31 10.98 20.29
C ALA A 275 3.41 9.85 19.76
N ASP A 276 2.99 9.91 18.49
CA ASP A 276 2.19 8.87 17.84
C ASP A 276 3.02 7.62 17.47
N TYR A 277 4.36 7.75 17.46
CA TYR A 277 5.32 6.69 17.13
C TYR A 277 6.49 6.65 18.13
N PRO A 278 6.28 6.14 19.36
CA PRO A 278 7.30 6.12 20.41
C PRO A 278 8.54 5.27 20.06
N ASP A 279 8.44 4.32 19.13
CA ASP A 279 9.50 3.34 18.81
C ASP A 279 10.49 3.78 17.72
N GLY A 280 10.52 5.07 17.34
CA GLY A 280 11.64 5.62 16.59
C GLY A 280 11.83 5.09 15.15
N HIS A 281 10.82 4.42 14.57
CA HIS A 281 10.79 4.16 13.13
C HIS A 281 10.57 5.48 12.39
N ARG A 282 11.69 6.10 12.04
CA ARG A 282 11.81 7.37 11.33
C ARG A 282 10.96 7.37 10.05
N LEU A 283 9.83 8.08 10.07
CA LEU A 283 9.40 8.82 8.88
C LEU A 283 10.37 10.00 8.72
N ASN A 284 11.60 9.73 8.27
CA ASN A 284 12.61 10.78 8.07
C ASN A 284 12.23 11.80 6.99
N ASN A 285 11.04 11.69 6.37
CA ASN A 285 10.52 12.64 5.40
C ASN A 285 9.11 13.12 5.70
N ALA A 286 8.89 13.62 6.92
CA ALA A 286 7.84 14.57 7.23
C ALA A 286 8.05 15.94 6.54
N ARG A 287 8.53 15.94 5.28
CA ARG A 287 8.56 17.08 4.35
C ARG A 287 7.38 17.09 3.38
N ARG A 288 6.36 16.24 3.58
CA ARG A 288 5.01 16.62 3.15
C ARG A 288 4.62 17.82 3.98
N VAL A 289 4.84 18.98 3.38
CA VAL A 289 4.53 20.31 3.87
C VAL A 289 3.27 20.25 4.72
N LEU A 290 3.51 20.28 6.01
CA LEU A 290 2.54 20.55 7.05
C LEU A 290 1.69 21.73 6.59
N ARG A 291 0.37 21.53 6.55
CA ARG A 291 -0.66 22.58 6.56
C ARG A 291 -0.19 23.93 5.98
N ARG A 292 -0.52 24.20 4.71
CA ARG A 292 -1.28 25.44 4.54
C ARG A 292 -2.62 25.12 5.18
N SER A 293 -2.89 25.64 6.38
CA SER A 293 -4.22 25.51 6.98
C SER A 293 -5.19 26.24 6.06
N LEU A 294 -5.71 25.53 5.06
CA LEU A 294 -6.75 26.04 4.19
C LEU A 294 -7.94 26.35 5.09
N SER A 295 -8.48 27.56 4.96
CA SER A 295 -9.72 27.92 5.62
C SER A 295 -10.85 27.04 5.09
N ASP A 296 -11.91 26.89 5.87
CA ASP A 296 -13.11 26.17 5.43
C ASP A 296 -13.67 26.76 4.13
N ASP A 297 -13.58 28.09 3.97
CA ASP A 297 -13.97 28.79 2.75
C ASP A 297 -13.12 28.34 1.55
N ALA A 298 -11.80 28.21 1.71
CA ALA A 298 -10.92 27.72 0.64
C ALA A 298 -11.21 26.27 0.27
N LEU A 299 -11.58 25.42 1.23
CA LEU A 299 -11.98 24.04 0.95
C LEU A 299 -13.32 23.97 0.19
N LEU A 300 -14.26 24.85 0.53
CA LEU A 300 -15.53 24.97 -0.20
C LEU A 300 -15.32 25.51 -1.62
N GLU A 301 -14.42 26.48 -1.81
CA GLU A 301 -14.01 26.96 -3.15
C GLU A 301 -13.39 25.83 -3.99
N ILE A 302 -12.57 24.97 -3.37
CA ILE A 302 -12.00 23.79 -4.04
C ILE A 302 -13.09 22.81 -4.45
N LEU A 303 -14.08 22.56 -3.59
CA LEU A 303 -15.23 21.71 -3.92
C LEU A 303 -16.05 22.28 -5.07
N ASP A 304 -16.25 23.60 -5.11
CA ASP A 304 -16.94 24.28 -6.20
C ASP A 304 -16.16 24.20 -7.53
N ALA A 305 -14.84 24.36 -7.48
CA ALA A 305 -13.97 24.23 -8.63
C ALA A 305 -14.06 22.84 -9.28
N VAL A 306 -14.31 21.80 -8.48
CA VAL A 306 -14.49 20.41 -8.95
C VAL A 306 -15.94 19.97 -9.09
N ASP A 307 -16.88 20.91 -9.12
CA ASP A 307 -18.32 20.65 -9.32
C ASP A 307 -18.93 19.72 -8.26
N LEU A 308 -18.52 19.93 -7.00
CA LEU A 308 -18.99 19.23 -5.80
C LEU A 308 -19.44 20.22 -4.71
N SER A 309 -19.90 21.40 -5.09
CA SER A 309 -20.34 22.45 -4.15
C SER A 309 -21.47 21.99 -3.21
N ASP A 310 -22.39 21.18 -3.71
CA ASP A 310 -23.51 20.63 -2.93
C ASP A 310 -23.11 19.45 -2.03
N LEU A 311 -21.91 18.87 -2.20
CA LEU A 311 -21.51 17.66 -1.47
C LEU A 311 -21.52 17.90 0.04
N SER A 312 -20.95 19.02 0.48
CA SER A 312 -20.90 19.41 1.89
C SER A 312 -22.31 19.51 2.50
N ARG A 313 -23.24 20.16 1.79
CA ARG A 313 -24.65 20.31 2.20
C ARG A 313 -25.37 18.97 2.24
N ARG A 314 -25.14 18.11 1.25
CA ARG A 314 -25.72 16.76 1.18
C ARG A 314 -25.27 15.90 2.36
N CYS A 315 -24.01 16.01 2.78
CA CYS A 315 -23.49 15.29 3.94
C CYS A 315 -24.16 15.72 5.25
N VAL A 316 -24.43 17.02 5.44
CA VAL A 316 -25.16 17.52 6.63
C VAL A 316 -26.58 16.93 6.67
N ALA A 317 -27.31 16.97 5.54
CA ALA A 317 -28.66 16.41 5.47
C ALA A 317 -28.68 14.89 5.72
N GLY A 318 -27.72 14.15 5.14
CA GLY A 318 -27.60 12.71 5.35
C GLY A 318 -27.23 12.32 6.78
N ALA A 319 -26.34 13.07 7.44
CA ALA A 319 -25.96 12.84 8.83
C ALA A 319 -27.13 13.07 9.80
N ILE A 320 -27.98 14.07 9.53
CA ILE A 320 -29.20 14.33 10.32
C ILE A 320 -30.23 13.22 10.11
N ALA A 321 -30.42 12.75 8.88
CA ALA A 321 -31.39 11.71 8.54
C ALA A 321 -31.05 10.33 9.13
N HIS A 322 -29.75 10.01 9.25
CA HIS A 322 -29.28 8.73 9.78
C HIS A 322 -29.01 8.70 11.28
N GLY A 323 -29.34 9.77 12.02
CA GLY A 323 -29.18 9.83 13.48
C GLY A 323 -27.71 9.81 13.88
N GLY A 324 -27.10 11.00 13.91
CA GLY A 324 -25.67 11.18 14.16
C GLY A 324 -25.13 10.32 15.30
N SER A 325 -24.15 9.47 14.98
CA SER A 325 -23.13 9.03 15.93
C SER A 325 -22.17 10.20 16.16
N SER A 326 -22.64 11.25 16.84
CA SER A 326 -21.73 12.10 17.57
C SER A 326 -21.10 11.23 18.66
N SER A 327 -19.77 11.25 18.74
CA SER A 327 -19.04 10.83 19.93
C SER A 327 -19.79 11.25 21.19
N SER A 328 -20.02 10.28 22.08
CA SER A 328 -20.48 10.48 23.45
C SER A 328 -19.72 11.64 24.08
N ASP A 329 -20.42 12.71 24.48
CA ASP A 329 -20.17 13.43 25.74
C ASP A 329 -21.19 14.54 26.06
N ASP A 330 -22.07 14.97 25.14
CA ASP A 330 -23.07 16.00 25.47
C ASP A 330 -24.51 15.45 25.52
N ALA A 331 -24.86 14.86 26.66
CA ALA A 331 -26.21 14.36 26.95
C ALA A 331 -26.97 15.30 27.90
N GLU A 332 -27.52 16.41 27.41
CA GLU A 332 -28.55 17.15 28.16
C GLU A 332 -29.41 18.09 27.27
N ASN A 333 -30.36 17.53 26.51
CA ASN A 333 -31.72 18.06 26.37
C ASN A 333 -32.58 17.16 25.46
N LYS A 334 -33.41 16.29 26.04
CA LYS A 334 -34.43 15.51 25.32
C LYS A 334 -35.82 16.00 25.75
N SER A 335 -36.28 17.09 25.15
CA SER A 335 -37.71 17.44 25.11
C SER A 335 -37.98 18.43 23.98
N ASN A 336 -38.32 17.90 22.79
CA ASN A 336 -39.26 18.47 21.81
C ASN A 336 -39.18 17.63 20.52
N LYS A 337 -39.83 16.46 20.56
CA LYS A 337 -40.17 15.67 19.37
C LYS A 337 -41.56 16.12 18.93
N GLU A 338 -41.64 17.19 18.15
CA GLU A 338 -42.80 17.59 17.32
C GLU A 338 -42.52 19.01 16.80
N ASN A 339 -41.69 19.13 15.75
CA ASN A 339 -41.55 20.27 14.80
C ASN A 339 -40.22 20.22 13.97
N ASN A 340 -39.63 19.05 13.70
CA ASN A 340 -38.32 18.97 13.03
C ASN A 340 -38.44 18.80 11.50
N ASN A 341 -39.10 19.74 10.83
CA ASN A 341 -39.00 19.87 9.36
C ASN A 341 -38.65 21.30 8.91
N ALA A 342 -38.05 22.09 9.79
CA ALA A 342 -37.56 23.44 9.48
C ALA A 342 -36.24 23.68 10.24
N TYR A 343 -35.25 24.24 9.55
CA TYR A 343 -33.86 24.45 9.99
C TYR A 343 -32.93 23.22 9.97
N VAL A 344 -32.71 22.68 8.76
CA VAL A 344 -31.35 22.21 8.43
C VAL A 344 -30.44 23.42 8.55
N SER A 345 -29.47 23.41 9.46
CA SER A 345 -28.46 24.47 9.50
C SER A 345 -27.79 24.55 8.12
N SER A 346 -28.01 25.66 7.42
CA SER A 346 -27.63 25.89 6.03
C SER A 346 -26.14 26.12 5.82
N ASP A 347 -25.31 25.93 6.85
CA ASP A 347 -23.87 26.19 6.77
C ASP A 347 -23.15 24.98 6.13
N PRO A 348 -22.63 25.11 4.89
CA PRO A 348 -21.86 24.05 4.25
C PRO A 348 -20.58 23.69 5.01
N LYS A 349 -20.05 24.57 5.86
CA LYS A 349 -18.83 24.31 6.64
C LYS A 349 -18.98 23.11 7.57
N LEU A 350 -20.17 22.95 8.16
CA LEU A 350 -20.49 21.80 9.02
C LEU A 350 -20.37 20.46 8.28
N GLY A 351 -20.57 20.47 6.95
CA GLY A 351 -20.45 19.28 6.11
C GLY A 351 -19.01 18.79 5.92
N LEU A 352 -18.01 19.67 6.12
CA LEU A 352 -16.60 19.32 5.94
C LEU A 352 -16.13 18.30 7.00
N ASP A 353 -16.65 18.40 8.22
CA ASP A 353 -16.21 17.57 9.35
C ASP A 353 -17.09 16.32 9.56
N VAL A 354 -18.06 16.08 8.67
CA VAL A 354 -18.89 14.88 8.68
C VAL A 354 -18.03 13.67 8.30
N VAL A 355 -18.14 12.58 9.06
CA VAL A 355 -17.44 11.31 8.82
C VAL A 355 -18.41 10.30 8.21
N MET A 356 -18.02 9.70 7.08
CA MET A 356 -18.82 8.70 6.37
C MET A 356 -17.92 7.64 5.71
N ASP A 357 -18.51 6.52 5.29
CA ASP A 357 -17.87 5.60 4.35
C ASP A 357 -17.99 6.15 2.92
N TRP A 358 -17.07 7.07 2.59
CA TRP A 358 -17.02 7.77 1.31
C TRP A 358 -16.96 6.84 0.10
N SER A 359 -16.41 5.63 0.26
CA SER A 359 -16.28 4.67 -0.84
C SER A 359 -17.64 4.14 -1.32
N ASN A 360 -18.62 4.10 -0.42
CA ASN A 360 -19.99 3.67 -0.67
C ASN A 360 -20.95 4.85 -0.89
N VAL A 361 -20.66 6.02 -0.32
CA VAL A 361 -21.50 7.23 -0.44
C VAL A 361 -21.27 7.96 -1.77
N LEU A 362 -20.03 8.08 -2.21
CA LEU A 362 -19.68 8.78 -3.44
C LEU A 362 -19.75 7.84 -4.64
N SER A 363 -20.36 8.30 -5.73
CA SER A 363 -20.23 7.65 -7.03
C SER A 363 -18.79 7.71 -7.55
N LEU A 364 -18.40 6.83 -8.46
CA LEU A 364 -17.04 6.82 -9.03
C LEU A 364 -16.68 8.17 -9.70
N GLY A 365 -17.64 8.82 -10.36
CA GLY A 365 -17.44 10.15 -10.95
C GLY A 365 -17.18 11.23 -9.90
N GLU A 366 -17.93 11.24 -8.80
CA GLU A 366 -17.67 12.15 -7.67
C GLU A 366 -16.32 11.86 -6.99
N GLN A 367 -15.96 10.58 -6.83
CA GLN A 367 -14.64 10.20 -6.30
C GLN A 367 -13.51 10.72 -7.21
N GLN A 368 -13.67 10.62 -8.53
CA GLN A 368 -12.73 11.15 -9.51
C GLN A 368 -12.63 12.68 -9.42
N ARG A 369 -13.75 13.42 -9.41
CA ARG A 369 -13.74 14.88 -9.24
C ARG A 369 -13.11 15.32 -7.91
N LEU A 370 -13.41 14.63 -6.82
CA LEU A 370 -12.80 14.88 -5.51
C LEU A 370 -11.27 14.66 -5.55
N ALA A 371 -10.80 13.66 -6.29
CA ALA A 371 -9.37 13.42 -6.50
C ALA A 371 -8.67 14.55 -7.27
N PHE A 372 -9.36 15.19 -8.22
CA PHE A 372 -8.89 16.44 -8.85
C PHE A 372 -8.82 17.59 -7.85
N GLY A 373 -9.74 17.66 -6.89
CA GLY A 373 -9.70 18.67 -5.81
C GLY A 373 -8.43 18.54 -4.96
N ARG A 374 -7.97 17.31 -4.73
CA ARG A 374 -6.69 17.05 -4.04
C ARG A 374 -5.47 17.59 -4.80
N ILE A 375 -5.54 17.72 -6.14
CA ILE A 375 -4.47 18.33 -6.93
C ILE A 375 -4.38 19.83 -6.62
N LEU A 376 -5.51 20.52 -6.48
CA LEU A 376 -5.56 21.94 -6.12
C LEU A 376 -4.98 22.20 -4.73
N VAL A 377 -5.22 21.29 -3.79
CA VAL A 377 -4.65 21.34 -2.43
C VAL A 377 -3.14 21.14 -2.46
N ASN A 378 -2.66 20.06 -3.09
CA ASN A 378 -1.26 19.64 -2.99
C ASN A 378 -0.31 20.35 -3.98
N ARG A 379 -0.82 20.94 -5.07
CA ARG A 379 -0.06 21.65 -6.11
C ARG A 379 1.26 20.93 -6.54
N PRO A 380 1.20 19.66 -6.98
CA PRO A 380 2.38 18.92 -7.44
C PRO A 380 3.01 19.50 -8.71
N ARG A 381 4.24 19.12 -9.04
CA ARG A 381 4.94 19.53 -10.28
C ARG A 381 4.75 18.52 -11.41
N LEU A 382 4.56 17.25 -11.10
CA LEU A 382 4.22 16.20 -12.05
C LEU A 382 2.97 15.45 -11.57
N ILE A 383 1.95 15.39 -12.42
CA ILE A 383 0.72 14.63 -12.17
C ILE A 383 0.70 13.40 -13.09
N VAL A 384 0.40 12.24 -12.55
CA VAL A 384 0.31 10.98 -13.28
C VAL A 384 -1.11 10.43 -13.14
N MET A 385 -1.84 10.28 -14.23
CA MET A 385 -3.26 9.97 -14.26
C MET A 385 -3.56 8.67 -15.01
N ASP A 386 -4.04 7.65 -14.31
CA ASP A 386 -4.39 6.35 -14.88
C ASP A 386 -5.90 6.26 -15.10
N GLU A 387 -6.39 6.65 -16.29
CA GLU A 387 -7.82 6.64 -16.63
C GLU A 387 -8.72 7.36 -15.60
N SER A 388 -8.20 8.44 -15.00
CA SER A 388 -8.83 9.16 -13.87
C SER A 388 -10.09 9.96 -14.22
N THR A 389 -10.48 10.02 -15.51
CA THR A 389 -11.73 10.66 -15.98
C THR A 389 -12.70 9.67 -16.63
N SER A 390 -12.42 8.37 -16.54
CA SER A 390 -13.21 7.31 -17.20
C SER A 390 -14.68 7.27 -16.79
N ALA A 391 -15.03 7.73 -15.59
CA ALA A 391 -16.39 7.76 -15.07
C ALA A 391 -17.05 9.16 -15.16
N LEU A 392 -16.39 10.12 -15.78
CA LEU A 392 -16.91 11.47 -16.01
C LEU A 392 -17.59 11.58 -17.37
N ASP A 393 -18.56 12.48 -17.48
CA ASP A 393 -19.09 12.93 -18.78
C ASP A 393 -18.08 13.86 -19.47
N VAL A 394 -18.36 14.20 -20.73
CA VAL A 394 -17.45 14.98 -21.59
C VAL A 394 -17.27 16.42 -21.06
N GLU A 395 -18.32 17.00 -20.47
CA GLU A 395 -18.29 18.35 -19.93
C GLU A 395 -17.46 18.42 -18.64
N SER A 396 -17.72 17.54 -17.66
CA SER A 396 -16.91 17.47 -16.44
C SER A 396 -15.46 17.16 -16.75
N GLU A 397 -15.19 16.21 -17.66
CA GLU A 397 -13.83 15.90 -18.11
C GLU A 397 -13.13 17.14 -18.67
N SER A 398 -13.79 17.87 -19.57
CA SER A 398 -13.23 19.10 -20.16
C SER A 398 -12.96 20.16 -19.10
N ARG A 399 -13.84 20.31 -18.10
CA ARG A 399 -13.65 21.27 -16.99
C ARG A 399 -12.46 20.88 -16.09
N MET A 400 -12.32 19.59 -15.77
CA MET A 400 -11.20 19.09 -14.96
C MET A 400 -9.86 19.29 -15.66
N PHE A 401 -9.79 19.03 -16.97
CA PHE A 401 -8.56 19.28 -17.74
C PHE A 401 -8.29 20.77 -17.96
N ALA A 402 -9.31 21.60 -18.20
CA ALA A 402 -9.14 23.06 -18.29
C ALA A 402 -8.55 23.65 -17.01
N MET A 403 -8.96 23.13 -15.85
CA MET A 403 -8.35 23.49 -14.56
C MET A 403 -6.86 23.12 -14.50
N LEU A 404 -6.48 21.94 -14.99
CA LEU A 404 -5.06 21.54 -15.06
C LEU A 404 -4.25 22.38 -16.06
N GLU A 405 -4.83 22.74 -17.20
CA GLU A 405 -4.22 23.62 -18.20
C GLU A 405 -3.97 25.02 -17.62
N GLN A 406 -4.93 25.55 -16.87
CA GLN A 406 -4.75 26.82 -16.16
C GLN A 406 -3.56 26.72 -15.20
N MET A 407 -3.48 25.67 -14.38
CA MET A 407 -2.33 25.44 -13.49
C MET A 407 -1.00 25.27 -14.25
N ALA A 408 -1.02 24.70 -15.46
CA ALA A 408 0.15 24.51 -16.31
C ALA A 408 0.61 25.82 -16.96
N SER A 409 -0.31 26.74 -17.21
CA SER A 409 -0.02 28.07 -17.79
C SER A 409 0.46 29.10 -16.76
N GLU A 410 0.04 28.95 -15.50
CA GLU A 410 0.36 29.87 -14.42
C GLU A 410 1.83 29.75 -13.99
N GLN A 411 2.56 30.87 -14.05
CA GLN A 411 3.88 30.98 -13.42
C GLN A 411 3.71 30.94 -11.91
N ARG A 412 4.33 29.97 -11.24
CA ARG A 412 4.22 29.84 -9.80
C ARG A 412 4.97 30.99 -9.13
N GLY A 413 4.33 31.64 -8.16
CA GLY A 413 4.88 32.81 -7.45
C GLY A 413 6.16 32.53 -6.63
N ASP A 414 6.51 31.26 -6.43
CA ASP A 414 7.76 30.81 -5.80
C ASP A 414 8.91 30.57 -6.81
N GLY A 415 8.68 30.85 -8.09
CA GLY A 415 9.65 30.63 -9.17
C GLY A 415 9.80 29.16 -9.58
N SER A 416 8.95 28.25 -9.07
CA SER A 416 8.97 26.86 -9.50
C SER A 416 8.36 26.66 -10.88
N ALA A 417 8.80 25.60 -11.57
CA ALA A 417 8.36 25.31 -12.93
C ALA A 417 6.85 25.00 -12.99
N PRO A 418 6.18 25.26 -14.13
CA PRO A 418 4.77 24.94 -14.32
C PRO A 418 4.49 23.45 -14.14
N VAL A 419 3.24 23.09 -13.84
CA VAL A 419 2.85 21.69 -13.69
C VAL A 419 2.85 20.98 -15.05
N THR A 420 3.32 19.75 -15.06
CA THR A 420 3.20 18.82 -16.18
C THR A 420 2.30 17.66 -15.76
N TYR A 421 1.45 17.18 -16.67
CA TYR A 421 0.71 15.94 -16.45
C TYR A 421 0.90 14.91 -17.55
N VAL A 422 0.87 13.65 -17.12
CA VAL A 422 0.86 12.46 -17.96
C VAL A 422 -0.45 11.74 -17.71
N SER A 423 -1.28 11.53 -18.74
CA SER A 423 -2.54 10.82 -18.62
C SER A 423 -2.61 9.60 -19.53
N VAL A 424 -3.32 8.57 -19.08
CA VAL A 424 -3.76 7.45 -19.90
C VAL A 424 -5.25 7.62 -20.19
N GLY A 425 -5.63 7.48 -21.46
CA GLY A 425 -7.02 7.49 -21.85
C GLY A 425 -7.24 7.05 -23.30
N HIS A 426 -8.51 6.81 -23.64
CA HIS A 426 -8.93 6.35 -24.96
C HIS A 426 -9.88 7.32 -25.66
N ARG A 427 -10.36 8.36 -24.96
CA ARG A 427 -11.32 9.31 -25.50
C ARG A 427 -10.62 10.35 -26.39
N PRO A 428 -11.14 10.62 -27.61
CA PRO A 428 -10.58 11.64 -28.50
C PRO A 428 -10.59 13.05 -27.89
N THR A 429 -11.53 13.32 -26.98
CA THR A 429 -11.67 14.59 -26.25
C THR A 429 -10.42 14.98 -25.45
N LEU A 430 -9.58 14.00 -25.09
CA LEU A 430 -8.33 14.23 -24.38
C LEU A 430 -7.24 14.86 -25.27
N LEU A 431 -7.32 14.70 -26.59
CA LEU A 431 -6.27 15.17 -27.51
C LEU A 431 -6.07 16.70 -27.42
N LYS A 432 -7.16 17.45 -27.23
CA LYS A 432 -7.09 18.92 -27.11
C LYS A 432 -6.28 19.39 -25.89
N HIS A 433 -6.19 18.54 -24.86
CA HIS A 433 -5.55 18.82 -23.59
C HIS A 433 -4.10 18.33 -23.47
N HIS A 434 -3.50 17.82 -24.55
CA HIS A 434 -2.14 17.28 -24.51
C HIS A 434 -1.31 17.84 -25.67
N ASP A 435 0.01 17.85 -25.50
CA ASP A 435 0.96 18.35 -26.50
C ASP A 435 1.64 17.20 -27.25
N THR A 436 1.82 16.07 -26.56
CA THR A 436 2.45 14.87 -27.12
C THR A 436 1.56 13.66 -26.87
N LYS A 437 1.50 12.76 -27.86
CA LYS A 437 0.80 11.48 -27.80
C LYS A 437 1.82 10.35 -27.93
N LEU A 438 1.85 9.45 -26.95
CA LEU A 438 2.57 8.18 -27.01
C LEU A 438 1.57 7.06 -27.31
N TYR A 439 1.70 6.41 -28.46
CA TYR A 439 0.88 5.26 -28.82
C TYR A 439 1.66 3.96 -28.58
N LEU A 440 1.18 3.12 -27.68
CA LEU A 440 1.76 1.83 -27.34
C LEU A 440 1.07 0.71 -28.11
N ARG A 441 1.82 -0.03 -28.94
CA ARG A 441 1.34 -1.23 -29.65
C ARG A 441 1.78 -2.53 -28.99
N GLY A 442 2.82 -2.46 -28.13
CA GLY A 442 3.32 -3.56 -27.32
C GLY A 442 4.70 -4.04 -27.76
N GLY A 443 5.50 -4.54 -26.82
CA GLY A 443 6.87 -4.98 -27.11
C GLY A 443 7.77 -3.82 -27.52
N LYS A 444 8.30 -3.85 -28.76
CA LYS A 444 9.16 -2.79 -29.32
C LYS A 444 8.41 -1.71 -30.08
N ASP A 445 7.14 -1.92 -30.40
CA ASP A 445 6.39 -1.04 -31.29
C ASP A 445 5.66 0.05 -30.49
N TYR A 446 6.18 1.27 -30.59
CA TYR A 446 5.55 2.49 -30.07
C TYR A 446 5.77 3.65 -31.05
N SER A 447 4.84 4.60 -31.07
CA SER A 447 5.00 5.86 -31.81
C SER A 447 4.81 7.06 -30.89
N ILE A 448 5.59 8.12 -31.13
CA ILE A 448 5.48 9.40 -30.42
C ILE A 448 5.14 10.46 -31.46
N GLU A 449 4.02 11.15 -31.26
CA GLU A 449 3.49 12.17 -32.17
C GLU A 449 3.26 13.46 -31.37
N LYS A 450 3.65 14.62 -31.94
CA LYS A 450 3.21 15.91 -31.39
C LYS A 450 1.79 16.20 -31.87
N ILE A 451 0.93 16.66 -30.98
CA ILE A 451 -0.45 16.99 -31.28
C ILE A 451 -0.50 18.43 -31.78
N ASP A 452 -0.98 18.63 -33.00
CA ASP A 452 -1.30 19.96 -33.51
C ASP A 452 -2.68 20.41 -32.99
N LYS A 453 -2.69 21.50 -32.22
CA LYS A 453 -3.92 22.04 -31.60
C LYS A 453 -4.74 22.91 -32.56
N SER A 454 -4.20 23.25 -33.75
CA SER A 454 -4.84 24.17 -34.70
C SER A 454 -5.89 23.51 -35.62
N ASP A 455 -5.81 22.19 -35.83
CA ASP A 455 -6.61 21.46 -36.83
C ASP A 455 -7.88 20.76 -36.28
N GLN A 456 -8.13 20.82 -34.97
CA GLN A 456 -9.10 19.92 -34.31
C GLN A 456 -10.52 20.47 -34.10
N SER A 457 -10.80 21.72 -34.48
CA SER A 457 -12.19 22.22 -34.52
C SER A 457 -13.04 21.56 -35.61
N VAL A 458 -12.43 20.82 -36.54
CA VAL A 458 -13.09 20.24 -37.73
C VAL A 458 -13.34 18.72 -37.61
N ASN A 459 -12.65 17.99 -36.75
CA ASN A 459 -12.67 16.51 -36.75
C ASN A 459 -13.59 15.84 -35.71
N ILE A 460 -14.17 16.57 -34.76
CA ILE A 460 -15.10 16.00 -33.77
C ILE A 460 -16.41 15.52 -34.42
N GLU A 461 -16.81 16.08 -35.57
CA GLU A 461 -18.02 15.66 -36.29
C GLU A 461 -17.84 14.39 -37.16
N ARG A 462 -16.61 14.00 -37.52
CA ARG A 462 -16.39 12.93 -38.51
C ARG A 462 -16.12 11.54 -37.96
N THR A 463 -15.82 11.40 -36.66
CA THR A 463 -15.53 10.09 -36.04
C THR A 463 -16.74 9.43 -35.37
N GLY A 464 -17.95 9.97 -35.51
CA GLY A 464 -19.20 9.41 -34.97
C GLY A 464 -19.76 8.18 -35.72
N ILE A 465 -19.02 7.58 -36.66
CA ILE A 465 -19.47 6.42 -37.43
C ILE A 465 -18.41 5.33 -37.39
N PHE A 466 -18.33 4.61 -36.27
CA PHE A 466 -17.93 3.20 -36.23
C PHE A 466 -18.59 2.60 -34.98
N GLY A 467 -19.82 2.12 -35.18
CA GLY A 467 -20.54 1.25 -34.24
C GLY A 467 -20.38 -0.22 -34.63
#